data_AF-A0A0F9JZG0-F1
#
_entry.id   AF-A0A0F9JZG0-F1
#
_cell.length_a   1.000
_cell.length_b   1.000
_cell.length_c   1.000
_cell.angle_alpha   90.00
_cell.angle_beta   90.00
_cell.angle_gamma   90.00
#
_symmetry.space_group_name_H-M   'P 1'
#
loop_
_entity.id
_entity.type
_entity.pdbx_description
1 polymer ?
#
loop_
_entity_poly.entity_id
_entity_poly.type
_entity_poly.pdbx_seq_one_letter_code
_entity_poly.pdbx_strand_id
1 'polypeptide(L)'
;MAQIDLVLAKYPDLDPNESYEFKINYTRMGEPFLNIEEVKKAIMIVDIKYPKTHHYLSTIGISGSNFEWIKDRVTLQLSLHSLDEEKRDWLIPFKRKMSIADLGRVRTESNLKTTLNMTLIDESDFCIEKLKEAFNPEDFFIKLSPINPNEVSDSYEMGTGVVEGINLV
;
A
#
# COMPACT_ATOMS: atom_id res chain seq x y z
N MET A 1 15.56 8.48 -8.19
CA MET A 1 16.81 7.77 -7.81
C MET A 1 17.50 8.33 -6.58
N ALA A 2 17.57 9.66 -6.38
CA ALA A 2 18.29 10.28 -5.26
C ALA A 2 18.03 9.66 -3.86
N GLN A 3 16.78 9.28 -3.53
CA GLN A 3 16.48 8.62 -2.26
C GLN A 3 17.11 7.23 -2.12
N ILE A 4 17.12 6.44 -3.21
CA ILE A 4 17.73 5.10 -3.24
C ILE A 4 19.24 5.25 -3.10
N ASP A 5 19.84 6.14 -3.91
CA ASP A 5 21.29 6.36 -3.90
C ASP A 5 21.77 6.87 -2.54
N LEU A 6 21.00 7.75 -1.87
CA LEU A 6 21.30 8.22 -0.52
C LEU A 6 21.33 7.08 0.51
N VAL A 7 20.40 6.13 0.42
CA VAL A 7 20.35 4.99 1.34
C VAL A 7 21.52 4.04 1.07
N LEU A 8 21.79 3.71 -0.20
CA LEU A 8 22.88 2.81 -0.56
C LEU A 8 24.26 3.39 -0.24
N ALA A 9 24.43 4.72 -0.37
CA ALA A 9 25.66 5.39 0.03
C ALA A 9 25.97 5.26 1.53
N LYS A 10 24.95 5.01 2.38
CA LYS A 10 25.15 4.74 3.82
C LYS A 10 25.55 3.29 4.10
N TYR A 11 25.36 2.39 3.15
CA TYR A 11 25.64 0.96 3.30
C TYR A 11 26.40 0.44 2.07
N PRO A 12 27.65 0.91 1.85
CA PRO A 12 28.40 0.65 0.61
C PRO A 12 28.74 -0.83 0.39
N ASP A 13 28.76 -1.64 1.46
CA ASP A 13 29.06 -3.07 1.39
C ASP A 13 27.82 -3.92 1.02
N LEU A 14 26.63 -3.32 0.94
CA LEU A 14 25.40 -4.01 0.56
C LEU A 14 25.11 -3.83 -0.93
N ASP A 15 25.10 -4.92 -1.69
CA ASP A 15 24.65 -4.93 -3.09
C ASP A 15 23.17 -5.37 -3.17
N PRO A 16 22.26 -4.51 -3.66
CA PRO A 16 20.88 -4.88 -3.93
C PRO A 16 20.71 -6.14 -4.80
N ASN A 17 21.64 -6.39 -5.74
CA ASN A 17 21.56 -7.54 -6.65
C ASN A 17 21.87 -8.88 -6.00
N GLU A 18 22.65 -8.85 -4.92
CA GLU A 18 23.04 -10.02 -4.12
C GLU A 18 22.15 -10.20 -2.88
N SER A 19 21.28 -9.23 -2.59
CA SER A 19 20.32 -9.34 -1.51
C SER A 19 19.28 -10.43 -1.76
N TYR A 20 18.83 -11.08 -0.68
CA TYR A 20 17.70 -12.02 -0.75
C TYR A 20 16.42 -11.31 -1.18
N GLU A 21 16.20 -10.10 -0.66
CA GLU A 21 15.10 -9.22 -1.06
C GLU A 21 15.59 -7.78 -1.06
N PHE A 22 15.41 -7.11 -2.21
CA PHE A 22 15.48 -5.66 -2.31
C PHE A 22 14.12 -5.13 -2.72
N LYS A 23 13.48 -4.34 -1.85
CA LYS A 23 12.13 -3.84 -2.07
C LYS A 23 12.04 -2.33 -2.00
N ILE A 24 11.24 -1.75 -2.89
CA ILE A 24 10.93 -0.33 -2.91
C ILE A 24 9.43 -0.14 -2.70
N ASN A 25 9.08 0.74 -1.77
CA ASN A 25 7.71 1.04 -1.42
C ASN A 25 7.33 2.45 -1.89
N TYR A 26 6.29 2.55 -2.69
CA TYR A 26 5.70 3.79 -3.19
C TYR A 26 4.48 4.15 -2.31
N THR A 27 4.73 4.41 -1.02
CA THR A 27 3.69 4.38 0.04
C THR A 27 3.61 5.66 0.90
N ARG A 28 4.38 6.70 0.61
CA ARG A 28 4.52 7.88 1.49
C ARG A 28 3.80 9.11 0.95
N MET A 29 4.53 9.99 0.26
CA MET A 29 4.00 11.28 -0.17
C MET A 29 3.35 11.18 -1.55
N GLY A 30 2.11 11.67 -1.63
CA GLY A 30 1.31 11.68 -2.85
C GLY A 30 0.58 10.36 -3.11
N GLU A 31 -0.31 10.41 -4.09
CA GLU A 31 -1.06 9.25 -4.58
C GLU A 31 -0.45 8.81 -5.93
N PRO A 32 0.23 7.64 -5.97
CA PRO A 32 0.97 7.21 -7.17
C PRO A 32 0.11 7.14 -8.44
N PHE A 33 -1.17 6.78 -8.33
CA PHE A 33 -2.05 6.67 -9.49
C PHE A 33 -2.46 8.01 -10.10
N LEU A 34 -2.25 9.14 -9.41
CA LEU A 34 -2.39 10.48 -10.00
C LEU A 34 -1.18 10.87 -10.88
N ASN A 35 -0.07 10.14 -10.79
CA ASN A 35 1.15 10.40 -11.57
C ASN A 35 1.74 9.09 -12.13
N ILE A 36 0.87 8.18 -12.58
CA ILE A 36 1.23 6.78 -12.82
C ILE A 36 2.31 6.59 -13.89
N GLU A 37 2.36 7.45 -14.90
CA GLU A 37 3.34 7.34 -15.99
C GLU A 37 4.76 7.66 -15.51
N GLU A 38 4.93 8.62 -14.60
CA GLU A 38 6.24 8.90 -14.00
C GLU A 38 6.65 7.82 -12.99
N VAL A 39 5.67 7.22 -12.30
CA VAL A 39 5.92 6.05 -11.44
C VAL A 39 6.43 4.87 -12.26
N LYS A 40 5.80 4.55 -13.39
CA LYS A 40 6.25 3.49 -14.31
C LYS A 40 7.66 3.76 -14.84
N LYS A 41 7.97 5.00 -15.21
CA LYS A 41 9.34 5.39 -15.61
C LYS A 41 10.35 5.19 -14.47
N ALA A 42 9.98 5.54 -13.24
CA ALA A 42 10.84 5.33 -12.08
C ALA A 42 11.10 3.84 -11.82
N ILE A 43 10.07 2.99 -11.89
CA ILE A 43 10.18 1.53 -11.78
C ILE A 43 11.14 1.00 -12.85
N MET A 44 10.95 1.40 -14.11
CA MET A 44 11.83 0.98 -15.21
C MET A 44 13.30 1.36 -14.97
N ILE A 45 13.58 2.58 -14.51
CA ILE A 45 14.95 3.02 -14.19
C ILE A 45 15.55 2.17 -13.06
N VAL A 46 14.76 1.85 -12.04
CA VAL A 46 15.19 0.99 -10.94
C VAL A 46 15.47 -0.43 -11.44
N ASP A 47 14.59 -1.02 -12.24
CA ASP A 47 14.76 -2.38 -12.77
C ASP A 47 15.99 -2.51 -13.67
N ILE A 48 16.34 -1.46 -14.42
CA ILE A 48 17.59 -1.44 -15.20
C ILE A 48 18.82 -1.54 -14.27
N LYS A 49 18.78 -0.87 -13.12
CA LYS A 49 19.93 -0.81 -12.19
C LYS A 49 19.97 -2.01 -11.23
N TYR A 50 18.80 -2.47 -10.81
CA TYR A 50 18.58 -3.50 -9.79
C TYR A 50 17.46 -4.46 -10.24
N PRO A 51 17.73 -5.40 -11.17
CA PRO A 51 16.69 -6.18 -11.87
C PRO A 51 15.85 -7.12 -10.99
N LYS A 52 16.31 -7.40 -9.77
CA LYS A 52 15.62 -8.26 -8.80
C LYS A 52 14.72 -7.47 -7.84
N THR A 53 14.59 -6.15 -8.03
CA THR A 53 13.79 -5.30 -7.13
C THR A 53 12.33 -5.72 -7.13
N HIS A 54 11.74 -5.77 -5.95
CA HIS A 54 10.29 -5.88 -5.77
C HIS A 54 9.67 -4.52 -5.47
N HIS A 55 8.66 -4.12 -6.25
CA HIS A 55 8.00 -2.83 -6.15
C HIS A 55 6.64 -2.98 -5.48
N TYR A 56 6.42 -2.27 -4.39
CA TYR A 56 5.13 -2.20 -3.71
C TYR A 56 4.48 -0.85 -3.99
N LEU A 57 3.41 -0.86 -4.77
CA LEU A 57 2.71 0.34 -5.20
C LEU A 57 1.44 0.54 -4.37
N SER A 58 1.41 1.59 -3.55
CA SER A 58 0.22 1.91 -2.76
C SER A 58 -0.75 2.79 -3.53
N THR A 59 -2.04 2.63 -3.27
CA THR A 59 -3.08 3.55 -3.76
C THR A 59 -4.31 3.53 -2.87
N ILE A 60 -5.05 4.62 -2.84
CA ILE A 60 -6.42 4.68 -2.30
C ILE A 60 -7.46 4.06 -3.24
N GLY A 61 -7.04 3.62 -4.44
CA GLY A 61 -7.89 3.07 -5.49
C GLY A 61 -8.67 4.16 -6.19
N ILE A 62 -8.06 4.81 -7.18
CA ILE A 62 -8.71 5.88 -7.94
C ILE A 62 -9.61 5.29 -9.02
N SER A 63 -10.86 5.72 -9.09
CA SER A 63 -11.81 5.30 -10.12
C SER A 63 -11.26 5.55 -11.53
N GLY A 64 -11.34 4.53 -12.39
CA GLY A 64 -10.80 4.57 -13.75
C GLY A 64 -9.29 4.26 -13.87
N SER A 65 -8.64 3.89 -12.76
CA SER A 65 -7.25 3.42 -12.80
C SER A 65 -7.14 2.10 -13.57
N ASN A 66 -6.08 1.98 -14.38
CA ASN A 66 -5.70 0.71 -14.99
C ASN A 66 -4.73 -0.04 -14.06
N PHE A 67 -5.13 -1.22 -13.59
CA PHE A 67 -4.30 -2.12 -12.77
C PHE A 67 -3.69 -3.28 -13.55
N GLU A 68 -4.04 -3.48 -14.83
CA GLU A 68 -3.55 -4.60 -15.66
C GLU A 68 -2.03 -4.57 -15.86
N TRP A 69 -1.40 -3.40 -15.75
CA TRP A 69 0.05 -3.28 -15.85
C TRP A 69 0.79 -3.77 -14.59
N ILE A 70 0.07 -3.99 -13.47
CA ILE A 70 0.64 -4.53 -12.24
C ILE A 70 0.84 -6.03 -12.43
N LYS A 71 2.09 -6.42 -12.63
CA LYS A 71 2.50 -7.79 -12.90
C LYS A 71 3.87 -8.12 -12.34
N ASP A 72 4.19 -9.41 -12.29
CA ASP A 72 5.50 -9.92 -11.88
C ASP A 72 5.93 -9.39 -10.49
N ARG A 73 7.03 -8.62 -10.43
CA ARG A 73 7.60 -8.05 -9.20
C ARG A 73 6.98 -6.70 -8.80
N VAL A 74 5.89 -6.28 -9.43
CA VAL A 74 5.11 -5.12 -9.01
C VAL A 74 3.87 -5.63 -8.28
N THR A 75 3.72 -5.27 -7.01
CA THR A 75 2.58 -5.68 -6.16
C THR A 75 1.77 -4.47 -5.75
N LEU A 76 0.46 -4.57 -5.93
CA LEU A 76 -0.49 -3.54 -5.54
C LEU A 76 -0.79 -3.60 -4.04
N GLN A 77 -0.89 -2.43 -3.41
CA GLN A 77 -1.37 -2.27 -2.06
C GLN A 77 -2.52 -1.25 -2.04
N LEU A 78 -3.67 -1.67 -1.55
CA LEU A 78 -4.87 -0.85 -1.44
C LEU A 78 -4.98 -0.30 -0.02
N SER A 79 -5.03 1.02 0.11
CA SER A 79 -5.27 1.74 1.35
C SER A 79 -6.78 1.73 1.66
N LEU A 80 -7.22 0.74 2.45
CA LEU A 80 -8.63 0.53 2.77
C LEU A 80 -9.02 1.26 4.07
N HIS A 81 -8.29 0.98 5.15
CA HIS A 81 -8.40 1.56 6.51
C HIS A 81 -9.75 1.42 7.24
N SER A 82 -10.87 1.25 6.55
CA SER A 82 -12.18 0.96 7.15
C SER A 82 -13.03 0.12 6.19
N LEU A 83 -13.83 -0.81 6.75
CA LEU A 83 -14.85 -1.58 6.04
C LEU A 83 -16.23 -0.91 6.10
N ASP A 84 -16.30 0.31 6.63
CA ASP A 84 -17.43 1.19 6.52
C ASP A 84 -17.16 2.27 5.47
N GLU A 85 -18.04 2.43 4.49
CA GLU A 85 -17.84 3.39 3.39
C GLU A 85 -17.86 4.84 3.86
N GLU A 86 -18.79 5.21 4.76
CA GLU A 86 -18.88 6.58 5.26
C GLU A 86 -17.65 6.94 6.08
N LYS A 87 -17.19 5.99 6.91
CA LYS A 87 -15.96 6.16 7.69
C LYS A 87 -14.74 6.22 6.79
N ARG A 88 -14.64 5.36 5.78
CA ARG A 88 -13.58 5.40 4.77
C ARG A 88 -13.58 6.72 3.99
N ASP A 89 -14.76 7.25 3.67
CA ASP A 89 -14.92 8.54 3.02
C ASP A 89 -14.40 9.69 3.88
N TRP A 90 -14.67 9.64 5.18
CA TRP A 90 -14.15 10.60 6.15
C TRP A 90 -12.62 10.51 6.30
N LEU A 91 -12.08 9.29 6.39
CA LEU A 91 -10.63 9.05 6.53
C LEU A 91 -9.83 9.44 5.30
N ILE A 92 -10.37 9.13 4.12
CA ILE A 92 -9.74 9.40 2.83
C ILE A 92 -10.69 10.31 2.05
N PRO A 93 -10.68 11.64 2.28
CA PRO A 93 -11.62 12.59 1.69
C PRO A 93 -11.30 12.91 0.22
N PHE A 94 -11.13 11.87 -0.60
CA PHE A 94 -10.94 11.92 -2.04
C PHE A 94 -12.20 11.47 -2.76
N LYS A 95 -12.77 12.35 -3.59
CA LYS A 95 -14.09 12.12 -4.22
C LYS A 95 -14.12 11.00 -5.26
N ARG A 96 -13.02 10.78 -5.98
CA ARG A 96 -12.95 9.79 -7.08
C ARG A 96 -12.28 8.49 -6.65
N LYS A 97 -12.50 8.05 -5.41
CA LYS A 97 -12.02 6.76 -4.94
C LYS A 97 -13.04 5.68 -5.27
N MET A 98 -12.54 4.48 -5.51
CA MET A 98 -13.33 3.26 -5.71
C MET A 98 -14.05 2.89 -4.42
N SER A 99 -15.25 2.33 -4.56
CA SER A 99 -15.97 1.70 -3.45
C SER A 99 -15.23 0.47 -2.95
N ILE A 100 -15.52 0.00 -1.74
CA ILE A 100 -15.01 -1.24 -1.17
C ILE A 100 -15.31 -2.42 -2.11
N ALA A 101 -16.52 -2.46 -2.67
CA ALA A 101 -16.91 -3.49 -3.63
C ALA A 101 -16.08 -3.44 -4.92
N ASP A 102 -15.76 -2.25 -5.42
CA ASP A 102 -14.92 -2.10 -6.61
C ASP A 102 -13.46 -2.49 -6.32
N LEU A 103 -12.94 -2.14 -5.14
CA LEU A 103 -11.61 -2.57 -4.69
C LEU A 103 -11.52 -4.10 -4.64
N GLY A 104 -12.57 -4.76 -4.14
CA GLY A 104 -12.69 -6.22 -4.09
C GLY A 104 -12.64 -6.91 -5.46
N ARG A 105 -12.96 -6.19 -6.53
CA ARG A 105 -12.92 -6.69 -7.92
C ARG A 105 -11.58 -6.47 -8.60
N VAL A 106 -10.65 -5.73 -8.00
CA VAL A 106 -9.32 -5.49 -8.58
C VAL A 106 -8.56 -6.81 -8.71
N ARG A 107 -7.94 -7.03 -9.88
CA ARG A 107 -7.08 -8.18 -10.15
C ARG A 107 -5.78 -7.70 -10.79
N THR A 108 -4.70 -8.40 -10.49
CA THR A 108 -3.33 -8.12 -10.96
C THR A 108 -2.63 -9.42 -11.30
N GLU A 109 -1.63 -9.38 -12.16
CA GLU A 109 -0.77 -10.53 -12.49
C GLU A 109 0.55 -10.50 -11.68
N SER A 110 0.51 -9.92 -10.49
CA SER A 110 1.66 -9.87 -9.59
C SER A 110 1.99 -11.27 -9.06
N ASN A 111 3.27 -11.51 -8.78
CA ASN A 111 3.73 -12.73 -8.11
C ASN A 111 3.19 -12.85 -6.68
N LEU A 112 2.67 -11.76 -6.09
CA LEU A 112 2.09 -11.73 -4.74
C LEU A 112 0.63 -11.25 -4.79
N LYS A 113 -0.15 -11.68 -3.80
CA LYS A 113 -1.54 -11.20 -3.59
C LYS A 113 -1.57 -9.69 -3.42
N THR A 114 -2.66 -9.06 -3.86
CA THR A 114 -2.89 -7.63 -3.61
C THR A 114 -3.02 -7.40 -2.11
N THR A 115 -2.25 -6.47 -1.55
CA THR A 115 -2.28 -6.20 -0.12
C THR A 115 -3.42 -5.24 0.22
N LEU A 116 -4.24 -5.56 1.22
CA LEU A 116 -5.16 -4.63 1.85
C LEU A 116 -4.49 -4.04 3.09
N ASN A 117 -4.10 -2.76 3.00
CA ASN A 117 -3.57 -2.02 4.13
C ASN A 117 -4.72 -1.50 4.98
N MET A 118 -4.74 -1.90 6.24
CA MET A 118 -5.76 -1.50 7.22
C MET A 118 -5.07 -0.97 8.47
N THR A 119 -5.33 0.31 8.76
CA THR A 119 -4.87 0.99 9.95
C THR A 119 -6.13 1.40 10.68
N LEU A 120 -6.58 0.55 11.60
CA LEU A 120 -7.89 0.66 12.24
C LEU A 120 -7.80 1.68 13.37
N ILE A 121 -8.72 2.64 13.37
CA ILE A 121 -8.81 3.67 14.41
C ILE A 121 -9.76 3.21 15.50
N ASP A 122 -10.91 2.67 15.10
CA ASP A 122 -11.93 2.13 15.98
C ASP A 122 -12.24 0.67 15.62
N GLU A 123 -12.71 -0.13 16.58
CA GLU A 123 -13.10 -1.52 16.32
C GLU A 123 -14.19 -1.61 15.24
N SER A 124 -15.06 -0.60 15.15
CA SER A 124 -16.10 -0.49 14.12
C SER A 124 -15.57 -0.33 12.70
N ASP A 125 -14.29 0.03 12.52
CA ASP A 125 -13.64 0.05 11.20
C ASP A 125 -13.50 -1.36 10.61
N PHE A 126 -13.65 -2.41 11.43
CA PHE A 126 -13.50 -3.79 11.01
C PHE A 126 -14.81 -4.59 11.07
N CYS A 127 -15.16 -5.25 9.96
CA CYS A 127 -16.31 -6.15 9.90
C CYS A 127 -15.97 -7.39 9.08
N ILE A 128 -15.82 -8.53 9.76
CA ILE A 128 -15.40 -9.79 9.13
C ILE A 128 -16.36 -10.25 8.01
N GLU A 129 -17.66 -10.00 8.15
CA GLU A 129 -18.65 -10.40 7.14
C GLU A 129 -18.51 -9.55 5.87
N LYS A 130 -18.39 -8.23 5.99
CA LYS A 130 -18.12 -7.33 4.85
C LYS A 130 -16.79 -7.66 4.17
N LEU A 131 -15.76 -8.03 4.95
CA LEU A 131 -14.46 -8.41 4.42
C LEU A 131 -14.54 -9.66 3.54
N LYS A 132 -15.22 -10.71 4.03
CA LYS A 132 -15.43 -11.96 3.29
C LYS A 132 -16.29 -11.77 2.04
N GLU A 133 -17.29 -10.88 2.12
CA GLU A 133 -18.15 -10.55 0.98
C GLU A 133 -17.37 -9.83 -0.13
N ALA A 134 -16.54 -8.85 0.25
CA ALA A 134 -15.87 -7.99 -0.71
C ALA A 134 -14.55 -8.57 -1.24
N PHE A 135 -13.78 -9.31 -0.43
CA PHE A 135 -12.39 -9.67 -0.76
C PHE A 135 -12.16 -11.19 -0.72
N ASN A 136 -11.86 -11.76 -1.88
CA ASN A 136 -11.52 -13.16 -2.01
C ASN A 136 -10.14 -13.46 -1.38
N PRO A 137 -10.02 -14.39 -0.41
CA PRO A 137 -8.75 -14.73 0.23
C PRO A 137 -7.68 -15.26 -0.74
N GLU A 138 -8.05 -15.77 -1.92
CA GLU A 138 -7.08 -16.18 -2.94
C GLU A 138 -6.41 -15.01 -3.65
N ASP A 139 -7.08 -13.86 -3.72
CA ASP A 139 -6.60 -12.68 -4.45
C ASP A 139 -5.93 -11.64 -3.53
N PHE A 140 -6.30 -11.64 -2.24
CA PHE A 140 -5.92 -10.59 -1.29
C PHE A 140 -5.15 -11.11 -0.07
N PHE A 141 -4.18 -10.31 0.38
CA PHE A 141 -3.47 -10.47 1.64
C PHE A 141 -3.79 -9.28 2.55
N ILE A 142 -4.18 -9.51 3.80
CA ILE A 142 -4.58 -8.43 4.71
C ILE A 142 -3.40 -8.07 5.62
N LYS A 143 -3.10 -6.77 5.67
CA LYS A 143 -2.09 -6.20 6.56
C LYS A 143 -2.74 -5.21 7.53
N LEU A 144 -2.84 -5.62 8.78
CA LEU A 144 -3.20 -4.75 9.89
C LEU A 144 -1.96 -4.00 10.37
N SER A 145 -2.09 -2.71 10.69
CA SER A 145 -0.97 -1.89 11.19
C SER A 145 -1.41 -0.91 12.28
N PRO A 146 -0.56 -0.62 13.26
CA PRO A 146 -0.82 0.41 14.27
C PRO A 146 -0.88 1.80 13.64
N ILE A 147 -1.53 2.75 14.33
CA ILE A 147 -1.41 4.18 14.00
C ILE A 147 -0.10 4.68 14.58
N ASN A 148 0.69 5.37 13.76
CA ASN A 148 1.83 6.14 14.24
C ASN A 148 1.37 7.57 14.53
N PRO A 149 1.37 8.02 15.80
CA PRO A 149 0.90 9.35 16.17
C PRO A 149 1.68 10.47 15.46
N ASN A 150 0.95 11.51 15.06
CA ASN A 150 1.46 12.76 14.49
C ASN A 150 0.47 13.90 14.78
N GLU A 151 0.84 15.14 14.44
CA GLU A 151 0.02 16.33 14.71
C GLU A 151 -1.42 16.22 14.17
N VAL A 152 -1.62 15.55 13.02
CA VAL A 152 -2.95 15.35 12.43
C VAL A 152 -3.74 14.32 13.23
N SER A 153 -3.17 13.16 13.55
CA SER A 153 -3.87 12.14 14.33
C SER A 153 -4.22 12.61 15.73
N ASP A 154 -3.37 13.44 16.33
CA ASP A 154 -3.59 14.03 17.64
C ASP A 154 -4.73 15.05 17.60
N SER A 155 -4.81 15.87 16.55
CA SER A 155 -5.90 16.85 16.36
C SER A 155 -7.29 16.21 16.19
N TYR A 156 -7.33 14.95 15.77
CA TYR A 156 -8.55 14.15 15.60
C TYR A 156 -8.73 13.08 16.69
N GLU A 157 -7.91 13.10 17.76
CA GLU A 157 -7.98 12.17 18.89
C GLU A 157 -7.96 10.68 18.48
N MET A 158 -7.20 10.34 17.43
CA MET A 158 -7.19 8.99 16.84
C MET A 158 -6.39 7.95 17.65
N GLY A 159 -5.62 8.40 18.65
CA GLY A 159 -4.81 7.53 19.51
C GLY A 159 -3.77 6.68 18.75
N THR A 160 -3.46 5.50 19.29
CA THR A 160 -2.57 4.51 18.66
C THR A 160 -3.32 3.54 17.73
N GLY A 161 -4.63 3.72 17.58
CA GLY A 161 -5.53 2.79 16.90
C GLY A 161 -5.79 1.52 17.71
N VAL A 162 -6.45 0.55 17.07
CA VAL A 162 -6.90 -0.71 17.71
C VAL A 162 -5.79 -1.77 17.75
N VAL A 163 -4.82 -1.68 16.85
CA VAL A 163 -3.76 -2.68 16.68
C VAL A 163 -2.52 -2.24 17.44
N GLU A 164 -2.08 -3.02 18.42
CA GLU A 164 -0.80 -2.80 19.09
C GLU A 164 0.35 -3.37 18.24
N GLY A 165 1.40 -2.56 18.04
CA GLY A 165 2.63 -3.04 17.41
C GLY A 165 3.44 -3.89 18.37
N ILE A 166 3.42 -5.21 18.20
CA ILE A 166 4.34 -6.10 18.94
C ILE A 166 5.66 -6.15 18.16
N ASN A 167 6.69 -5.46 18.65
CA ASN A 167 8.05 -5.68 18.19
C ASN A 167 8.46 -7.08 18.67
N LEU A 168 8.55 -8.04 17.76
CA LEU A 168 9.17 -9.33 18.04
C LEU A 168 10.68 -9.05 18.21
N VAL A 169 11.13 -9.06 19.46
CA VAL A 169 12.56 -8.99 19.85
C VAL A 169 13.25 -10.29 19.51
#